data_AF-A0A329L216-F1
#
_entry.id   AF-A0A329L216-F1
#
_cell.length_a   1.000
_cell.length_b   1.000
_cell.length_c   1.000
_cell.angle_alpha   90.00
_cell.angle_beta   90.00
_cell.angle_gamma   90.00
#
_symmetry.space_group_name_H-M   'P 1'
#
loop_
_entity.id
_entity.type
_entity.pdbx_description
1 polymer ?
#
loop_
_entity_poly.entity_id
_entity_poly.type
_entity_poly.pdbx_seq_one_letter_code
_entity_poly.pdbx_strand_id
1 'polypeptide(L)'
;MTDNTPDIPLGSWLAELSDEQLIRLLELRPDLAQPPPGSIAALAARAQARQSIKAGTDDLDFLRLAVLDALLVLQADAEPVPTPKLLALIGDRATETDVLEAVDDLRQRALVWGEATLRVAPDAATGMPWHPGQVILEDTSRSAEQIAALIDDLSQAQLDVVEKLLEGSPMGRTRDAAPGAPTDRPVPQLLAMGLLRRIDAETVILPRHVGQLLRGEQPGPTQLTAPDPVVSTTTPEDADAAAAGAVIDLLREVDVLLETLSTAPVSELRSGGLGIREVKRLSKVTGIEEQRLGLLLEVAAAAGLIASGMPDPEPVTGEAPYWAPTIATDRYTAMSVAERWQLLASSWLDLPGRPALIGSRGPDAKPYGALTDGLYSTAAPLD
;
A
#
# COMPACT_ATOMS: atom_id res chain seq x y z
N MET A 1 -16.03 -24.67 32.68
CA MET A 1 -14.86 -24.02 33.30
C MET A 1 -14.76 -22.65 32.68
N THR A 2 -15.01 -21.60 33.46
CA THR A 2 -14.78 -20.23 33.04
C THR A 2 -13.27 -19.99 33.08
N ASP A 3 -12.61 -20.04 31.92
CA ASP A 3 -11.22 -19.64 31.76
C ASP A 3 -11.11 -18.13 31.98
N ASN A 4 -11.03 -17.73 33.25
CA ASN A 4 -10.60 -16.40 33.66
C ASN A 4 -9.07 -16.39 33.61
N THR A 5 -8.49 -16.38 32.41
CA THR A 5 -7.11 -15.93 32.25
C THR A 5 -7.13 -14.42 32.49
N PRO A 6 -6.35 -13.91 33.47
CA PRO A 6 -6.35 -12.49 33.80
C PRO A 6 -5.96 -11.66 32.57
N ASP A 7 -6.56 -10.49 32.44
CA ASP A 7 -6.18 -9.52 31.43
C ASP A 7 -4.72 -9.10 31.64
N ILE A 8 -3.85 -9.35 30.67
CA ILE A 8 -2.41 -9.04 30.74
C ILE A 8 -2.18 -7.76 29.93
N PRO A 9 -1.76 -6.64 30.53
CA PRO A 9 -1.36 -5.45 29.79
C PRO A 9 -0.10 -5.73 28.93
N LEU A 10 0.02 -5.05 27.79
CA LEU A 10 1.16 -5.24 26.87
C LEU A 10 2.52 -5.13 27.57
N GLY A 11 2.69 -4.17 28.49
CA GLY A 11 3.96 -4.00 29.21
C GLY A 11 4.35 -5.19 30.09
N SER A 12 3.37 -5.88 30.68
CA SER A 12 3.61 -7.10 31.45
C SER A 12 3.97 -8.26 30.52
N TRP A 13 3.26 -8.39 29.40
CA TRP A 13 3.56 -9.41 28.39
C TRP A 13 4.95 -9.23 27.78
N LEU A 14 5.34 -8.00 27.42
CA LEU A 14 6.68 -7.69 26.90
C LEU A 14 7.79 -7.98 27.93
N ALA A 15 7.51 -7.86 29.23
CA ALA A 15 8.49 -8.14 30.28
C ALA A 15 8.76 -9.64 30.46
N GLU A 16 7.88 -10.51 29.94
CA GLU A 16 8.02 -11.97 29.98
C GLU A 16 8.71 -12.51 28.72
N LEU A 17 8.90 -11.69 27.68
CA LEU A 17 9.60 -12.08 26.45
C LEU A 17 11.10 -12.28 26.69
N SER A 18 11.70 -13.22 25.94
CA SER A 18 13.15 -13.41 25.92
C SER A 18 13.85 -12.26 25.18
N ASP A 19 15.16 -12.13 25.40
CA ASP A 19 15.98 -11.14 24.70
C ASP A 19 15.90 -11.32 23.17
N GLU A 20 15.88 -12.56 22.68
CA GLU A 20 15.73 -12.87 21.25
C GLU A 20 14.38 -12.39 20.70
N GLN A 21 13.30 -12.57 21.46
CA GLN A 21 11.97 -12.11 21.08
C GLN A 21 11.88 -10.58 21.07
N LEU A 22 12.52 -9.90 22.03
CA LEU A 22 12.60 -8.45 22.07
C LEU A 22 13.46 -7.88 20.93
N ILE A 23 14.59 -8.51 20.61
CA ILE A 23 15.41 -8.15 19.44
C ILE A 23 14.57 -8.30 18.17
N ARG A 24 13.87 -9.43 18.02
CA ARG A 24 13.01 -9.66 16.86
C ARG A 24 11.92 -8.61 16.72
N LEU A 25 11.29 -8.20 17.83
CA LEU A 25 10.33 -7.09 17.83
C LEU A 25 10.97 -5.81 17.30
N LEU A 26 12.16 -5.44 17.77
CA LEU A 26 12.83 -4.20 17.33
C LEU A 26 13.31 -4.26 15.87
N GLU A 27 13.66 -5.44 15.35
CA GLU A 27 13.96 -5.65 13.92
C GLU A 27 12.70 -5.48 13.05
N LEU A 28 11.58 -6.04 13.49
CA LEU A 28 10.29 -5.95 12.78
C LEU A 28 9.62 -4.59 12.93
N ARG A 29 9.98 -3.84 13.98
CA ARG A 29 9.43 -2.52 14.30
C ARG A 29 10.55 -1.51 14.61
N PRO A 30 11.34 -1.11 13.59
CA PRO A 30 12.45 -0.17 13.79
C PRO A 30 12.02 1.19 14.39
N ASP A 31 10.76 1.57 14.19
CA ASP A 31 10.15 2.75 14.82
C ASP A 31 10.20 2.69 16.36
N LEU A 32 10.19 1.49 16.93
CA LEU A 32 10.30 1.30 18.38
C LEU A 32 11.70 1.51 18.92
N ALA A 33 12.73 1.45 18.07
CA ALA A 33 14.12 1.61 18.47
C ALA A 33 14.62 3.07 18.42
N GLN A 34 13.82 4.01 17.90
CA GLN A 34 14.26 5.39 17.62
C GLN A 34 13.35 6.44 18.31
N PRO A 35 13.81 7.11 19.39
CA PRO A 35 15.05 6.85 20.14
C PRO A 35 14.96 5.57 20.98
N PRO A 36 16.09 4.97 21.41
CA PRO A 36 16.06 3.74 22.20
C PRO A 36 15.14 3.86 23.44
N PRO A 37 14.23 2.90 23.69
CA PRO A 37 13.33 2.96 24.84
C PRO A 37 14.13 2.77 26.14
N GLY A 38 13.84 3.60 27.15
CA GLY A 38 14.52 3.53 28.45
C GLY A 38 14.01 2.43 29.40
N SER A 39 12.91 1.75 29.05
CA SER A 39 12.31 0.66 29.84
C SER A 39 11.28 -0.12 29.01
N ILE A 40 10.90 -1.32 29.46
CA ILE A 40 9.81 -2.11 28.85
C ILE A 40 8.47 -1.34 28.87
N ALA A 41 8.20 -0.58 29.93
CA ALA A 41 7.00 0.26 30.00
C ALA A 41 7.01 1.36 28.94
N ALA A 42 8.17 1.98 28.68
CA ALA A 42 8.33 2.98 27.62
C ALA A 42 8.18 2.35 26.21
N LEU A 43 8.72 1.14 26.02
CA LEU A 43 8.56 0.36 24.80
C LEU A 43 7.07 0.03 24.55
N ALA A 44 6.37 -0.47 25.57
CA ALA A 44 4.94 -0.80 25.49
C ALA A 44 4.06 0.42 25.19
N ALA A 45 4.36 1.57 25.80
CA ALA A 45 3.65 2.82 25.53
C ALA A 45 3.89 3.31 24.10
N ARG A 46 5.11 3.17 23.58
CA ARG A 46 5.46 3.53 22.21
C ARG A 46 4.77 2.61 21.21
N ALA A 47 4.80 1.29 21.43
CA ALA A 47 4.17 0.30 20.54
C ALA A 47 2.66 0.50 20.38
N GLN A 48 1.99 1.03 21.40
CA GLN A 48 0.56 1.36 21.37
C GLN A 48 0.25 2.76 20.85
N ALA A 49 1.27 3.59 20.54
CA ALA A 49 1.03 4.92 20.00
C ALA A 49 0.49 4.83 18.57
N ARG A 50 -0.50 5.65 18.22
CA ARG A 50 -1.16 5.67 16.90
C ARG A 50 -0.19 5.63 15.71
N GLN A 51 0.86 6.45 15.72
CA GLN A 51 1.85 6.50 14.64
C GLN A 51 2.64 5.19 14.52
N SER A 52 2.93 4.58 15.67
CA SER A 52 3.65 3.33 15.78
C SER A 52 2.79 2.16 15.30
N ILE A 53 1.50 2.11 15.72
CA ILE A 53 0.52 1.15 15.21
C ILE A 53 0.45 1.23 13.68
N LYS A 54 0.30 2.45 13.12
CA LYS A 54 0.26 2.65 11.67
C LYS A 54 1.50 2.11 10.96
N ALA A 55 2.70 2.49 11.43
CA ALA A 55 3.95 1.98 10.88
C ALA A 55 4.05 0.44 10.98
N GLY A 56 3.54 -0.15 12.06
CA GLY A 56 3.53 -1.60 12.24
C GLY A 56 2.53 -2.34 11.35
N THR A 57 1.48 -1.65 10.89
CA THR A 57 0.44 -2.21 10.01
C THR A 57 0.71 -2.01 8.52
N ASP A 58 1.55 -1.03 8.14
CA ASP A 58 1.78 -0.65 6.74
C ASP A 58 2.36 -1.82 5.90
N ASP A 59 3.18 -2.70 6.48
CA ASP A 59 3.78 -3.86 5.80
C ASP A 59 2.99 -5.17 5.95
N LEU A 60 1.79 -5.12 6.55
CA LEU A 60 0.99 -6.33 6.76
C LEU A 60 0.24 -6.72 5.49
N ASP A 61 0.22 -8.03 5.21
CA ASP A 61 -0.63 -8.58 4.17
C ASP A 61 -2.13 -8.56 4.54
N PHE A 62 -2.95 -8.91 3.55
CA PHE A 62 -4.39 -8.91 3.71
C PHE A 62 -4.90 -9.87 4.81
N LEU A 63 -4.26 -11.03 5.01
CA LEU A 63 -4.66 -12.00 6.04
C LEU A 63 -4.39 -11.45 7.45
N ARG A 64 -3.20 -10.90 7.70
CA ARG A 64 -2.82 -10.30 8.99
C ARG A 64 -3.73 -9.11 9.33
N LEU A 65 -4.03 -8.26 8.36
CA LEU A 65 -5.00 -7.17 8.52
C LEU A 65 -6.42 -7.71 8.76
N ALA A 66 -6.83 -8.78 8.09
CA ALA A 66 -8.13 -9.41 8.34
C ALA A 66 -8.24 -10.03 9.75
N VAL A 67 -7.14 -10.60 10.27
CA VAL A 67 -7.08 -11.10 11.66
C VAL A 67 -7.23 -9.95 12.66
N LEU A 68 -6.56 -8.81 12.43
CA LEU A 68 -6.77 -7.59 13.24
C LEU A 68 -8.22 -7.07 13.13
N ASP A 69 -8.80 -7.07 11.93
CA ASP A 69 -10.21 -6.71 11.69
C ASP A 69 -11.15 -7.62 12.51
N ALA A 70 -10.90 -8.93 12.52
CA ALA A 70 -11.68 -9.92 13.28
C ALA A 70 -11.57 -9.68 14.80
N LEU A 71 -10.36 -9.43 15.28
CA LEU A 71 -10.11 -9.13 16.69
C LEU A 71 -10.81 -7.83 17.13
N LEU A 72 -10.81 -6.79 16.30
CA LEU A 72 -11.55 -5.55 16.55
C LEU A 72 -13.06 -5.74 16.52
N VAL A 73 -13.58 -6.58 15.60
CA VAL A 73 -15.00 -6.98 15.59
C VAL A 73 -15.38 -7.72 16.88
N LEU A 74 -14.47 -8.55 17.41
CA LEU A 74 -14.62 -9.24 18.69
C LEU A 74 -14.30 -8.37 19.91
N GLN A 75 -13.98 -7.09 19.71
CA GLN A 75 -13.68 -6.11 20.76
C GLN A 75 -12.43 -6.45 21.60
N ALA A 76 -11.41 -7.04 20.97
CA ALA A 76 -10.13 -7.37 21.61
C ALA A 76 -9.33 -6.15 22.11
N ASP A 77 -9.71 -4.96 21.67
CA ASP A 77 -9.20 -3.66 22.14
C ASP A 77 -9.75 -3.31 23.53
N ALA A 78 -10.94 -3.79 23.87
CA ALA A 78 -11.60 -3.58 25.16
C ALA A 78 -11.44 -4.77 26.13
N GLU A 79 -11.62 -6.01 25.65
CA GLU A 79 -11.64 -7.21 26.49
C GLU A 79 -10.82 -8.36 25.89
N PRO A 80 -10.23 -9.27 26.70
CA PRO A 80 -9.52 -10.44 26.18
C PRO A 80 -10.44 -11.37 25.35
N VAL A 81 -10.00 -11.73 24.14
CA VAL A 81 -10.76 -12.59 23.22
C VAL A 81 -10.12 -13.97 23.13
N PRO A 82 -10.83 -15.07 23.50
CA PRO A 82 -10.31 -16.42 23.31
C PRO A 82 -10.01 -16.74 21.85
N THR A 83 -8.85 -17.34 21.56
CA THR A 83 -8.46 -17.75 20.20
C THR A 83 -9.51 -18.60 19.47
N PRO A 84 -10.24 -19.53 20.14
CA PRO A 84 -11.33 -20.26 19.48
C PRO A 84 -12.47 -19.38 18.95
N LYS A 85 -12.73 -18.20 19.55
CA LYS A 85 -13.72 -17.25 19.02
C LYS A 85 -13.23 -16.57 17.75
N LEU A 86 -11.94 -16.24 17.68
CA LEU A 86 -11.31 -15.71 16.46
C LEU A 86 -11.42 -16.72 15.31
N LEU A 87 -11.01 -17.97 15.57
CA LEU A 87 -11.10 -19.05 14.59
C LEU A 87 -12.54 -19.29 14.11
N ALA A 88 -13.50 -19.30 15.04
CA ALA A 88 -14.91 -19.46 14.70
C ALA A 88 -15.47 -18.29 13.86
N LEU A 89 -14.99 -17.06 14.08
CA LEU A 89 -15.42 -15.89 13.30
C LEU A 89 -14.83 -15.90 11.87
N ILE A 90 -13.56 -16.30 11.72
CA ILE A 90 -12.92 -16.42 10.41
C ILE A 90 -13.52 -17.59 9.60
N GLY A 91 -13.83 -18.70 10.28
CA GLY A 91 -14.50 -19.84 9.67
C GLY A 91 -13.63 -20.52 8.61
N ASP A 92 -14.25 -20.83 7.47
CA ASP A 92 -13.62 -21.53 6.33
C ASP A 92 -12.89 -20.59 5.37
N ARG A 93 -12.83 -19.28 5.66
CA ARG A 93 -12.19 -18.28 4.80
C ARG A 93 -10.66 -18.38 4.78
N ALA A 94 -10.06 -18.97 5.80
CA ALA A 94 -8.64 -19.29 5.93
C ALA A 94 -8.49 -20.57 6.75
N THR A 95 -7.37 -21.27 6.62
CA THR A 95 -7.13 -22.46 7.45
C THR A 95 -6.80 -22.06 8.89
N GLU A 96 -7.08 -22.94 9.85
CA GLU A 96 -6.70 -22.71 11.25
C GLU A 96 -5.19 -22.46 11.39
N THR A 97 -4.37 -23.18 10.63
CA THR A 97 -2.92 -23.00 10.59
C THR A 97 -2.54 -21.58 10.13
N ASP A 98 -3.09 -21.11 9.01
CA ASP A 98 -2.77 -19.77 8.48
C ASP A 98 -3.18 -18.66 9.47
N VAL A 99 -4.32 -18.81 10.14
CA VAL A 99 -4.78 -17.84 11.14
C VAL A 99 -3.85 -17.81 12.35
N LEU A 100 -3.41 -18.97 12.86
CA LEU A 100 -2.50 -19.04 13.99
C LEU A 100 -1.11 -18.49 13.64
N GLU A 101 -0.60 -18.77 12.44
CA GLU A 101 0.64 -18.17 11.94
C GLU A 101 0.53 -16.65 11.81
N ALA A 102 -0.61 -16.13 11.33
CA ALA A 102 -0.86 -14.69 11.28
C ALA A 102 -0.93 -14.07 12.70
N VAL A 103 -1.55 -14.75 13.67
CA VAL A 103 -1.55 -14.29 15.08
C VAL A 103 -0.14 -14.26 15.64
N ASP A 104 0.69 -15.26 15.36
CA ASP A 104 2.08 -15.31 15.84
C ASP A 104 2.95 -14.22 15.19
N ASP A 105 2.75 -13.92 13.92
CA ASP A 105 3.41 -12.78 13.25
C ASP A 105 3.02 -11.44 13.90
N LEU A 106 1.73 -11.25 14.18
CA LEU A 106 1.22 -10.06 14.86
C LEU A 106 1.74 -9.94 16.30
N ARG A 107 1.96 -11.07 17.01
CA ARG A 107 2.61 -11.11 18.33
C ARG A 107 4.07 -10.67 18.25
N GLN A 108 4.83 -11.17 17.27
CA GLN A 108 6.22 -10.75 17.06
C GLN A 108 6.35 -9.24 16.81
N ARG A 109 5.30 -8.60 16.28
CA ARG A 109 5.22 -7.15 16.04
C ARG A 109 4.59 -6.35 17.19
N ALA A 110 4.21 -7.02 18.28
CA ALA A 110 3.48 -6.46 19.42
C ALA A 110 2.17 -5.73 19.03
N LEU A 111 1.52 -6.17 17.95
CA LEU A 111 0.21 -5.67 17.51
C LEU A 111 -0.94 -6.48 18.13
N VAL A 112 -0.67 -7.74 18.45
CA VAL A 112 -1.51 -8.65 19.23
C VAL A 112 -0.68 -9.16 20.41
N TRP A 113 -1.29 -9.43 21.56
CA TRP A 113 -0.59 -10.11 22.67
C TRP A 113 -1.51 -11.03 23.46
N GLY A 114 -0.89 -11.87 24.31
CA GLY A 114 -1.55 -12.91 25.09
C GLY A 114 -1.52 -14.29 24.41
N GLU A 115 -1.71 -15.35 25.19
CA GLU A 115 -1.56 -16.76 24.77
C GLU A 115 -2.89 -17.42 24.39
N ALA A 116 -3.72 -17.74 25.38
CA ALA A 116 -5.04 -18.36 25.17
C ALA A 116 -6.14 -17.33 24.85
N THR A 117 -5.92 -16.10 25.32
CA THR A 117 -6.76 -14.94 25.05
C THR A 117 -5.90 -13.88 24.40
N LEU A 118 -6.48 -13.21 23.40
CA LEU A 118 -5.83 -12.25 22.54
C LEU A 118 -6.32 -10.85 22.87
N ARG A 119 -5.40 -9.89 22.84
CA ARG A 119 -5.66 -8.46 22.99
C ARG A 119 -5.01 -7.70 21.85
N VAL A 120 -5.59 -6.56 21.50
CA VAL A 120 -4.98 -5.56 20.61
C VAL A 120 -4.98 -4.20 21.30
N ALA A 121 -4.18 -3.27 20.79
CA ALA A 121 -4.09 -1.92 21.34
C ALA A 121 -5.45 -1.20 21.25
N PRO A 122 -5.82 -0.34 22.21
CA PRO A 122 -7.06 0.45 22.15
C PRO A 122 -7.20 1.28 20.87
N ASP A 123 -6.09 1.77 20.31
CA ASP A 123 -6.05 2.53 19.06
C ASP A 123 -5.78 1.65 17.82
N ALA A 124 -5.84 0.31 17.92
CA ALA A 124 -5.49 -0.61 16.81
C ALA A 124 -6.29 -0.34 15.52
N ALA A 125 -7.55 0.08 15.64
CA ALA A 125 -8.39 0.46 14.50
C ALA A 125 -7.79 1.60 13.65
N THR A 126 -6.88 2.40 14.20
CA THR A 126 -6.24 3.53 13.48
C THR A 126 -5.11 3.11 12.55
N GLY A 127 -4.59 1.88 12.70
CA GLY A 127 -3.66 1.28 11.74
C GLY A 127 -4.35 0.56 10.59
N MET A 128 -5.68 0.38 10.65
CA MET A 128 -6.40 -0.31 9.60
C MET A 128 -6.59 0.62 8.38
N PRO A 129 -6.39 0.12 7.14
CA PRO A 129 -6.69 0.89 5.93
C PRO A 129 -8.20 1.02 5.65
N TRP A 130 -9.04 0.38 6.48
CA TRP A 130 -10.50 0.40 6.43
C TRP A 130 -11.11 0.48 7.84
N HIS A 131 -12.43 0.67 7.90
CA HIS A 131 -13.14 0.62 9.19
C HIS A 131 -13.31 -0.83 9.67
N PRO A 132 -13.23 -1.10 10.99
CA PRO A 132 -13.41 -2.43 11.54
C PRO A 132 -14.68 -3.13 11.05
N GLY A 133 -14.53 -4.38 10.62
CA GLY A 133 -15.58 -5.22 10.05
C GLY A 133 -15.82 -5.01 8.55
N GLN A 134 -15.03 -4.18 7.86
CA GLN A 134 -15.06 -4.07 6.39
C GLN A 134 -14.28 -5.19 5.68
N VAL A 135 -13.81 -6.21 6.40
CA VAL A 135 -13.30 -7.44 5.75
C VAL A 135 -14.00 -8.66 6.31
N ILE A 136 -14.14 -8.72 7.63
CA ILE A 136 -14.64 -9.93 8.30
C ILE A 136 -16.17 -10.04 8.25
N LEU A 137 -16.89 -8.91 8.31
CA LEU A 137 -18.35 -8.89 8.28
C LEU A 137 -18.94 -8.57 6.90
N GLU A 138 -18.10 -8.41 5.88
CA GLU A 138 -18.60 -8.20 4.51
C GLU A 138 -19.21 -9.47 3.94
N ASP A 139 -20.29 -9.29 3.18
CA ASP A 139 -20.97 -10.37 2.49
C ASP A 139 -20.16 -10.79 1.25
N THR A 140 -19.54 -11.96 1.33
CA THR A 140 -18.76 -12.56 0.24
C THR A 140 -19.58 -13.49 -0.66
N SER A 141 -20.89 -13.62 -0.43
CA SER A 141 -21.75 -14.51 -1.22
C SER A 141 -22.08 -13.98 -2.62
N ARG A 142 -21.94 -12.66 -2.83
CA ARG A 142 -22.16 -12.01 -4.12
C ARG A 142 -20.83 -11.78 -4.86
N SER A 143 -20.83 -12.12 -6.13
CA SER A 143 -19.76 -11.77 -7.07
C SER A 143 -19.75 -10.27 -7.40
N ALA A 144 -18.61 -9.78 -7.90
CA ALA A 144 -18.45 -8.39 -8.34
C ALA A 144 -19.48 -8.02 -9.42
N GLU A 145 -19.75 -8.92 -10.36
CA GLU A 145 -20.71 -8.73 -11.45
C GLU A 145 -22.14 -8.61 -10.92
N GLN A 146 -22.50 -9.38 -9.90
CA GLN A 146 -23.82 -9.27 -9.27
C GLN A 146 -23.99 -7.96 -8.52
N ILE A 147 -22.95 -7.48 -7.83
CA ILE A 147 -22.97 -6.18 -7.16
C ILE A 147 -23.07 -5.05 -8.20
N ALA A 148 -22.29 -5.12 -9.29
CA ALA A 148 -22.36 -4.15 -10.38
C ALA A 148 -23.76 -4.06 -11.00
N ALA A 149 -24.40 -5.20 -11.28
CA ALA A 149 -25.76 -5.23 -11.80
C ALA A 149 -26.78 -4.57 -10.83
N LEU A 150 -26.60 -4.74 -9.52
CA LEU A 150 -27.45 -4.06 -8.53
C LEU A 150 -27.22 -2.55 -8.50
N ILE A 151 -25.97 -2.11 -8.72
CA ILE A 151 -25.61 -0.69 -8.80
C ILE A 151 -26.25 -0.04 -10.04
N ASP A 152 -26.21 -0.72 -11.19
CA ASP A 152 -26.77 -0.23 -12.46
C ASP A 152 -28.30 0.00 -12.39
N ASP A 153 -28.99 -0.79 -11.57
CA ASP A 153 -30.45 -0.74 -11.38
C ASP A 153 -30.88 0.23 -10.25
N LEU A 154 -29.96 0.99 -9.64
CA LEU A 154 -30.30 1.92 -8.56
C LEU A 154 -31.17 3.10 -9.05
N SER A 155 -32.17 3.44 -8.25
CA SER A 155 -32.90 4.70 -8.41
C SER A 155 -32.02 5.92 -8.07
N GLN A 156 -32.35 7.09 -8.60
CA GLN A 156 -31.60 8.32 -8.31
C GLN A 156 -31.45 8.59 -6.81
N ALA A 157 -32.50 8.39 -6.02
CA ALA A 157 -32.45 8.62 -4.57
C ALA A 157 -31.52 7.65 -3.83
N GLN A 158 -31.29 6.45 -4.38
CA GLN A 158 -30.33 5.48 -3.83
C GLN A 158 -28.90 5.82 -4.28
N LEU A 159 -28.72 6.22 -5.54
CA LEU A 159 -27.45 6.70 -6.08
C LEU A 159 -26.93 7.90 -5.26
N ASP A 160 -27.78 8.89 -5.01
CA ASP A 160 -27.43 10.09 -4.22
C ASP A 160 -26.90 9.71 -2.81
N VAL A 161 -27.40 8.62 -2.21
CA VAL A 161 -26.94 8.13 -0.91
C VAL A 161 -25.56 7.49 -1.01
N VAL A 162 -25.34 6.59 -1.97
CA VAL A 162 -24.05 5.89 -2.10
C VAL A 162 -22.95 6.81 -2.62
N GLU A 163 -23.25 7.75 -3.52
CA GLU A 163 -22.31 8.78 -3.99
C GLU A 163 -21.86 9.68 -2.83
N LYS A 164 -22.80 10.11 -1.97
CA LYS A 164 -22.44 10.93 -0.79
C LYS A 164 -21.51 10.19 0.18
N LEU A 165 -21.71 8.89 0.37
CA LEU A 165 -20.82 8.07 1.19
C LEU A 165 -19.46 7.85 0.54
N LEU A 166 -19.44 7.77 -0.80
CA LEU A 166 -18.22 7.60 -1.58
C LEU A 166 -17.33 8.85 -1.57
N GLU A 167 -17.92 10.04 -1.70
CA GLU A 167 -17.18 11.32 -1.69
C GLU A 167 -16.68 11.71 -0.30
N GLY A 168 -17.37 11.31 0.75
CA GLY A 168 -17.11 11.72 2.13
C GLY A 168 -16.48 10.61 2.98
N SER A 169 -17.30 10.06 3.88
CA SER A 169 -16.94 8.91 4.72
C SER A 169 -17.82 7.73 4.32
N PRO A 170 -17.29 6.51 4.26
CA PRO A 170 -18.11 5.32 4.02
C PRO A 170 -19.13 5.09 5.14
N MET A 171 -19.05 5.79 6.28
CA MET A 171 -20.03 5.73 7.36
C MET A 171 -21.07 6.85 7.25
N GLY A 172 -22.35 6.47 7.31
CA GLY A 172 -23.49 7.39 7.28
C GLY A 172 -24.34 7.27 8.54
N ARG A 173 -24.63 8.41 9.19
CA ARG A 173 -25.60 8.46 10.30
C ARG A 173 -27.00 8.79 9.81
N THR A 174 -27.97 7.95 10.13
CA THR A 174 -29.38 8.10 9.78
C THR A 174 -30.29 7.22 10.64
N ARG A 175 -31.46 7.74 11.02
CA ARG A 175 -32.50 6.95 11.73
C ARG A 175 -33.12 5.86 10.85
N ASP A 176 -32.93 5.95 9.54
CA ASP A 176 -33.35 4.91 8.61
C ASP A 176 -32.47 3.64 8.69
N ALA A 177 -31.42 3.69 9.50
CA ALA A 177 -30.65 2.54 9.92
C ALA A 177 -31.34 1.71 11.04
N ALA A 178 -32.54 2.08 11.50
CA ALA A 178 -33.23 1.27 12.50
C ALA A 178 -33.85 0.01 11.86
N PRO A 179 -33.79 -1.17 12.51
CA PRO A 179 -34.65 -2.29 12.15
C PRO A 179 -36.13 -1.86 12.18
N GLY A 180 -36.85 -2.01 11.06
CA GLY A 180 -38.25 -1.57 10.93
C GLY A 180 -38.44 -0.14 10.42
N ALA A 181 -37.38 0.55 9.98
CA ALA A 181 -37.52 1.79 9.22
C ALA A 181 -38.38 1.57 7.95
N PRO A 182 -39.12 2.60 7.47
CA PRO A 182 -40.00 2.45 6.31
C PRO A 182 -39.24 1.96 5.06
N THR A 183 -39.72 0.85 4.47
CA THR A 183 -39.04 0.13 3.38
C THR A 183 -39.09 0.85 2.04
N ASP A 184 -39.85 1.94 1.93
CA ASP A 184 -39.93 2.83 0.77
C ASP A 184 -38.78 3.85 0.73
N ARG A 185 -37.99 3.97 1.80
CA ARG A 185 -36.83 4.87 1.88
C ARG A 185 -35.58 4.24 1.24
N PRO A 186 -34.63 5.06 0.73
CA PRO A 186 -33.46 4.56 0.02
C PRO A 186 -32.52 3.74 0.91
N VAL A 187 -32.27 4.16 2.16
CA VAL A 187 -31.34 3.45 3.06
C VAL A 187 -31.84 2.04 3.42
N PRO A 188 -33.10 1.81 3.85
CA PRO A 188 -33.63 0.47 4.09
C PRO A 188 -33.63 -0.42 2.84
N GLN A 189 -33.85 0.15 1.65
CA GLN A 189 -33.75 -0.60 0.38
C GLN A 189 -32.32 -1.03 0.08
N LEU A 190 -31.34 -0.12 0.19
CA LEU A 190 -29.93 -0.43 0.01
C LEU A 190 -29.42 -1.48 1.00
N LEU A 191 -29.90 -1.43 2.25
CA LEU A 191 -29.64 -2.45 3.26
C LEU A 191 -30.24 -3.82 2.88
N ALA A 192 -31.46 -3.84 2.34
CA ALA A 192 -32.10 -5.07 1.87
C ALA A 192 -31.39 -5.67 0.63
N MET A 193 -30.84 -4.81 -0.23
CA MET A 193 -30.03 -5.22 -1.39
C MET A 193 -28.64 -5.74 -1.01
N GLY A 194 -28.16 -5.43 0.20
CA GLY A 194 -26.79 -5.73 0.65
C GLY A 194 -25.74 -4.73 0.14
N LEU A 195 -26.17 -3.60 -0.44
CA LEU A 195 -25.28 -2.52 -0.90
C LEU A 195 -24.87 -1.57 0.24
N LEU A 196 -25.58 -1.62 1.37
CA LEU A 196 -25.15 -1.05 2.64
C LEU A 196 -25.18 -2.12 3.72
N ARG A 197 -24.31 -1.98 4.74
CA ARG A 197 -24.34 -2.79 5.95
C ARG A 197 -24.74 -1.94 7.14
N ARG A 198 -25.61 -2.49 8.00
CA ARG A 198 -25.99 -1.84 9.26
C ARG A 198 -24.88 -2.02 10.29
N ILE A 199 -24.45 -0.92 10.91
CA ILE A 199 -23.58 -0.96 12.10
C ILE A 199 -24.44 -0.98 13.36
N ASP A 200 -25.39 -0.05 13.46
CA ASP A 200 -26.33 0.07 14.56
C ASP A 200 -27.66 0.69 14.07
N ALA A 201 -28.55 1.04 14.99
CA ALA A 201 -29.87 1.60 14.66
C ALA A 201 -29.84 3.03 14.06
N GLU A 202 -28.69 3.70 14.09
CA GLU A 202 -28.47 5.04 13.57
C GLU A 202 -27.31 5.13 12.57
N THR A 203 -26.61 4.03 12.28
CA THR A 203 -25.38 4.05 11.50
C THR A 203 -25.37 2.94 10.45
N VAL A 204 -25.06 3.31 9.22
CA VAL A 204 -24.77 2.40 8.11
C VAL A 204 -23.35 2.61 7.63
N ILE A 205 -22.82 1.59 6.96
CA ILE A 205 -21.52 1.65 6.30
C ILE A 205 -21.66 1.17 4.86
N LEU A 206 -20.97 1.85 3.95
CA LEU A 206 -20.75 1.41 2.57
C LEU A 206 -19.67 0.32 2.59
N PRO A 207 -19.99 -0.92 2.19
CA PRO A 207 -18.99 -1.98 2.06
C PRO A 207 -17.91 -1.59 1.05
N ARG A 208 -16.67 -2.03 1.30
CA ARG A 208 -15.48 -1.68 0.52
C ARG A 208 -15.63 -2.07 -0.93
N HIS A 209 -16.06 -3.31 -1.23
CA HIS A 209 -16.21 -3.76 -2.62
C HIS A 209 -17.28 -2.97 -3.39
N VAL A 210 -18.36 -2.55 -2.72
CA VAL A 210 -19.39 -1.69 -3.33
C VAL A 210 -18.78 -0.32 -3.67
N GLY A 211 -18.02 0.27 -2.74
CA GLY A 211 -17.30 1.53 -2.98
C GLY A 211 -16.27 1.43 -4.11
N GLN A 212 -15.53 0.32 -4.19
CA GLN A 212 -14.57 0.06 -5.27
C GLN A 212 -15.27 -0.03 -6.63
N LEU A 213 -16.38 -0.76 -6.73
CA LEU A 213 -17.16 -0.86 -7.97
C LEU A 213 -17.75 0.48 -8.40
N LEU A 214 -18.25 1.28 -7.46
CA LEU A 214 -18.74 2.63 -7.74
C LEU A 214 -17.63 3.57 -8.28
N ARG A 215 -16.37 3.32 -7.93
CA ARG A 215 -15.20 4.03 -8.49
C ARG A 215 -14.71 3.45 -9.82
N GLY A 216 -15.32 2.38 -10.32
CA GLY A 216 -14.85 1.65 -11.50
C GLY A 216 -13.57 0.85 -11.25
N GLU A 217 -13.24 0.58 -10.00
CA GLU A 217 -12.08 -0.22 -9.61
C GLU A 217 -12.39 -1.72 -9.67
N GLN A 218 -11.36 -2.54 -9.82
CA GLN A 218 -11.50 -3.96 -9.52
C GLN A 218 -11.62 -4.14 -8.00
N PRO A 219 -12.65 -4.86 -7.48
CA PRO A 219 -12.74 -5.14 -6.06
C PRO A 219 -11.46 -5.77 -5.54
N GLY A 220 -10.97 -5.29 -4.40
CA GLY A 220 -9.78 -5.82 -3.75
C GLY A 220 -10.01 -7.26 -3.28
N PRO A 221 -8.99 -7.91 -2.70
CA PRO A 221 -9.10 -9.31 -2.32
C PRO A 221 -10.32 -9.54 -1.41
N THR A 222 -11.02 -10.63 -1.70
CA THR A 222 -12.20 -11.11 -0.96
C THR A 222 -11.86 -12.38 -0.15
N GLN A 223 -10.84 -13.11 -0.60
CA GLN A 223 -10.31 -14.32 0.01
C GLN A 223 -9.21 -13.97 1.02
N LEU A 224 -9.12 -14.74 2.10
CA LEU A 224 -8.07 -14.60 3.12
C LEU A 224 -6.91 -15.58 2.92
N THR A 225 -6.91 -16.30 1.80
CA THR A 225 -5.83 -17.21 1.40
C THR A 225 -4.86 -16.48 0.48
N ALA A 226 -3.61 -16.93 0.47
CA ALA A 226 -2.63 -16.45 -0.48
C ALA A 226 -3.14 -16.65 -1.93
N PRO A 227 -2.86 -15.71 -2.84
CA PRO A 227 -3.17 -15.91 -4.26
C PRO A 227 -2.41 -17.12 -4.80
N ASP A 228 -3.06 -17.88 -5.69
CA ASP A 228 -2.44 -18.98 -6.45
C ASP A 228 -2.16 -18.52 -7.88
N PRO A 229 -1.03 -17.82 -8.13
CA PRO A 229 -0.75 -17.28 -9.45
C PRO A 229 -0.44 -18.41 -10.43
N VAL A 230 -0.81 -18.20 -11.70
CA VAL A 230 -0.33 -19.06 -12.77
C VAL A 230 1.18 -18.88 -12.90
N VAL A 231 1.94 -19.90 -12.49
CA VAL A 231 3.40 -19.88 -12.55
C VAL A 231 3.92 -20.62 -13.78
N SER A 232 4.99 -20.09 -14.38
CA SER A 232 5.85 -20.81 -15.32
C SER A 232 7.16 -21.17 -14.62
N THR A 233 7.66 -22.39 -14.83
CA THR A 233 8.94 -22.81 -14.25
C THR A 233 10.09 -22.60 -15.25
N THR A 234 11.24 -22.18 -14.73
CA THR A 234 12.51 -22.05 -15.48
C THR A 234 13.65 -22.52 -14.59
N THR A 235 14.81 -22.85 -15.18
CA THR A 235 16.02 -23.13 -14.38
C THR A 235 16.67 -21.83 -13.90
N PRO A 236 17.35 -21.83 -12.74
CA PRO A 236 18.13 -20.67 -12.30
C PRO A 236 19.18 -20.23 -13.33
N GLU A 237 19.81 -21.18 -14.03
CA GLU A 237 20.82 -20.90 -15.07
C GLU A 237 20.22 -20.14 -16.26
N ASP A 238 19.05 -20.55 -16.76
CA ASP A 238 18.36 -19.87 -17.85
C ASP A 238 17.87 -18.47 -17.42
N ALA A 239 17.41 -18.34 -16.17
CA ALA A 239 17.01 -17.05 -15.60
C ALA A 239 18.19 -16.09 -15.48
N ASP A 240 19.33 -16.56 -14.98
CA ASP A 240 20.57 -15.78 -14.85
C ASP A 240 21.10 -15.35 -16.24
N ALA A 241 21.07 -16.24 -17.22
CA ALA A 241 21.51 -15.93 -18.58
C ALA A 241 20.63 -14.85 -19.23
N ALA A 242 19.30 -14.95 -19.08
CA ALA A 242 18.37 -13.94 -19.56
C ALA A 242 18.53 -12.60 -18.82
N ALA A 243 18.70 -12.64 -17.49
CA ALA A 243 18.93 -11.46 -16.67
C ALA A 243 20.22 -10.74 -17.06
N ALA A 244 21.31 -11.48 -17.31
CA ALA A 244 22.58 -10.90 -17.75
C ALA A 244 22.42 -10.13 -19.08
N GLY A 245 21.69 -10.68 -20.05
CA GLY A 245 21.37 -10.00 -21.30
C GLY A 245 20.57 -8.71 -21.07
N ALA A 246 19.51 -8.78 -20.25
CA ALA A 246 18.68 -7.63 -19.91
C ALA A 246 19.44 -6.51 -19.18
N VAL A 247 20.37 -6.88 -18.28
CA VAL A 247 21.23 -5.92 -17.58
C VAL A 247 22.20 -5.23 -18.54
N ILE A 248 22.80 -5.95 -19.49
CA ILE A 248 23.68 -5.35 -20.50
C ILE A 248 22.91 -4.33 -21.35
N ASP A 249 21.70 -4.66 -21.79
CA ASP A 249 20.86 -3.74 -22.56
C ASP A 249 20.44 -2.52 -21.73
N LEU A 250 20.04 -2.72 -20.47
CA LEU A 250 19.72 -1.64 -19.55
C LEU A 250 20.88 -0.65 -19.39
N LEU A 251 22.09 -1.17 -19.12
CA LEU A 251 23.27 -0.33 -18.92
C LEU A 251 23.62 0.47 -20.19
N ARG A 252 23.51 -0.16 -21.36
CA ARG A 252 23.70 0.51 -22.65
C ARG A 252 22.69 1.64 -22.86
N GLU A 253 21.42 1.42 -22.54
CA GLU A 253 20.38 2.44 -22.68
C GLU A 253 20.57 3.61 -21.71
N VAL A 254 21.00 3.34 -20.48
CA VAL A 254 21.36 4.39 -19.51
C VAL A 254 22.56 5.20 -20.02
N ASP A 255 23.61 4.56 -20.54
CA ASP A 255 24.77 5.26 -21.12
C ASP A 255 24.34 6.16 -22.29
N VAL A 256 23.48 5.67 -23.20
CA VAL A 256 22.93 6.47 -24.31
C VAL A 256 22.10 7.64 -23.81
N LEU A 257 21.28 7.45 -22.78
CA LEU A 257 20.48 8.52 -22.17
C LEU A 257 21.37 9.61 -21.58
N LEU A 258 22.40 9.23 -20.80
CA LEU A 258 23.32 10.16 -20.16
C LEU A 258 24.14 10.94 -21.20
N GLU A 259 24.64 10.28 -22.24
CA GLU A 259 25.37 10.94 -23.34
C GLU A 259 24.46 11.93 -24.10
N THR A 260 23.21 11.54 -24.34
CA THR A 260 22.22 12.39 -25.01
C THR A 260 21.92 13.64 -24.19
N LEU A 261 21.70 13.50 -22.88
CA LEU A 261 21.44 14.63 -21.98
C LEU A 261 22.69 15.48 -21.73
N SER A 262 23.89 14.89 -21.78
CA SER A 262 25.16 15.64 -21.72
C SER A 262 25.31 16.56 -22.93
N THR A 263 24.95 16.06 -24.11
CA THR A 263 25.05 16.83 -25.36
C THR A 263 23.94 17.88 -25.49
N ALA A 264 22.73 17.52 -25.07
CA ALA A 264 21.55 18.37 -25.19
C ALA A 264 20.66 18.28 -23.93
N PRO A 265 20.99 19.05 -22.87
CA PRO A 265 20.16 19.17 -21.69
C PRO A 265 18.73 19.58 -22.03
N VAL A 266 17.76 19.07 -21.26
CA VAL A 266 16.33 19.28 -21.52
C VAL A 266 15.76 20.27 -20.51
N SER A 267 15.14 21.35 -20.97
CA SER A 267 14.50 22.32 -20.07
C SER A 267 13.39 21.67 -19.23
N GLU A 268 13.40 21.96 -17.93
CA GLU A 268 12.35 21.53 -17.02
C GLU A 268 11.07 22.35 -17.26
N LEU A 269 9.91 21.71 -17.11
CA LEU A 269 8.64 22.44 -17.10
C LEU A 269 8.46 23.24 -15.81
N ARG A 270 7.68 24.32 -15.86
CA ARG A 270 7.28 25.06 -14.63
C ARG A 270 6.56 24.20 -13.60
N SER A 271 5.93 23.12 -14.03
CA SER A 271 5.25 22.13 -13.18
C SER A 271 6.20 21.05 -12.62
N GLY A 272 7.50 21.19 -12.86
CA GLY A 272 8.48 20.12 -12.65
C GLY A 272 8.53 19.14 -13.83
N GLY A 273 9.63 18.41 -13.93
CA GLY A 273 9.81 17.29 -14.87
C GLY A 273 9.87 17.66 -16.35
N LEU A 274 9.63 16.68 -17.23
CA LEU A 274 9.78 16.82 -18.68
C LEU A 274 8.43 16.94 -19.40
N GLY A 275 8.41 17.79 -20.43
CA GLY A 275 7.27 17.87 -21.34
C GLY A 275 7.17 16.68 -22.29
N ILE A 276 5.94 16.29 -22.63
CA ILE A 276 5.64 15.16 -23.54
C ILE A 276 6.39 15.28 -24.88
N ARG A 277 6.55 16.50 -25.41
CA ARG A 277 7.29 16.73 -26.66
C ARG A 277 8.79 16.41 -26.51
N GLU A 278 9.36 16.73 -25.36
CA GLU A 278 10.77 16.48 -25.06
C GLU A 278 11.02 14.98 -24.84
N VAL A 279 10.13 14.29 -24.13
CA VAL A 279 10.16 12.82 -23.99
C VAL A 279 10.09 12.13 -25.35
N LYS A 280 9.18 12.57 -26.23
CA LYS A 280 9.08 12.06 -27.61
C LYS A 280 10.34 12.32 -28.44
N ARG A 281 10.95 13.49 -28.28
CA ARG A 281 12.22 13.81 -28.94
C ARG A 281 13.32 12.89 -28.44
N LEU A 282 13.47 12.75 -27.12
CA LEU A 282 14.46 11.88 -26.51
C LEU A 282 14.28 10.43 -26.96
N SER A 283 13.06 9.88 -26.90
CA SER A 283 12.74 8.54 -27.38
C SER A 283 13.20 8.32 -28.83
N LYS A 284 12.94 9.30 -29.71
CA LYS A 284 13.38 9.23 -31.12
C LYS A 284 14.91 9.28 -31.27
N VAL A 285 15.61 10.05 -30.44
CA VAL A 285 17.07 10.22 -30.52
C VAL A 285 17.80 9.02 -29.93
N THR A 286 17.34 8.52 -28.79
CA THR A 286 17.95 7.37 -28.10
C THR A 286 17.52 6.03 -28.69
N GLY A 287 16.37 5.99 -29.38
CA GLY A 287 15.76 4.76 -29.88
C GLY A 287 15.04 3.94 -28.79
N ILE A 288 14.88 4.50 -27.59
CA ILE A 288 14.24 3.87 -26.44
C ILE A 288 12.74 4.18 -26.48
N GLU A 289 11.89 3.18 -26.29
CA GLU A 289 10.43 3.34 -26.24
C GLU A 289 10.02 4.29 -25.09
N GLU A 290 8.93 5.06 -25.27
CA GLU A 290 8.55 6.18 -24.38
C GLU A 290 8.35 5.74 -22.92
N GLN A 291 7.65 4.62 -22.68
CA GLN A 291 7.41 4.10 -21.33
C GLN A 291 8.72 3.64 -20.66
N ARG A 292 9.55 2.91 -21.41
CA ARG A 292 10.87 2.48 -20.94
C ARG A 292 11.78 3.67 -20.64
N LEU A 293 11.81 4.68 -21.51
CA LEU A 293 12.57 5.91 -21.31
C LEU A 293 12.12 6.65 -20.05
N GLY A 294 10.81 6.72 -19.80
CA GLY A 294 10.24 7.28 -18.57
C GLY A 294 10.81 6.60 -17.32
N LEU A 295 10.81 5.27 -17.28
CA LEU A 295 11.42 4.51 -16.19
C LEU A 295 12.92 4.81 -16.03
N LEU A 296 13.68 4.85 -17.13
CA LEU A 296 15.12 5.13 -17.06
C LEU A 296 15.43 6.53 -16.55
N LEU A 297 14.62 7.53 -16.90
CA LEU A 297 14.74 8.88 -16.38
C LEU A 297 14.55 8.89 -14.86
N GLU A 298 13.48 8.27 -14.36
CA GLU A 298 13.18 8.18 -12.92
C GLU A 298 14.29 7.48 -12.15
N VAL A 299 14.74 6.32 -12.63
CA VAL A 299 15.83 5.56 -12.00
C VAL A 299 17.15 6.34 -12.05
N ALA A 300 17.48 6.99 -13.16
CA ALA A 300 18.68 7.81 -13.27
C ALA A 300 18.65 9.03 -12.33
N ALA A 301 17.49 9.65 -12.14
CA ALA A 301 17.31 10.75 -11.19
C ALA A 301 17.43 10.25 -9.75
N ALA A 302 16.80 9.13 -9.40
CA ALA A 302 16.88 8.51 -8.08
C ALA A 302 18.30 8.03 -7.73
N ALA A 303 19.05 7.53 -8.72
CA ALA A 303 20.47 7.21 -8.60
C ALA A 303 21.38 8.45 -8.53
N GLY A 304 20.82 9.65 -8.68
CA GLY A 304 21.55 10.92 -8.68
C GLY A 304 22.42 11.13 -9.92
N LEU A 305 22.23 10.34 -10.99
CA LEU A 305 22.98 10.44 -12.24
C LEU A 305 22.54 11.65 -13.06
N ILE A 306 21.26 12.03 -12.98
CA ILE A 306 20.72 13.27 -13.56
C ILE A 306 20.05 14.12 -12.47
N ALA A 307 20.03 15.43 -12.67
CA ALA A 307 19.32 16.37 -11.80
C ALA A 307 18.81 17.58 -12.57
N SER A 308 17.81 18.26 -12.01
CA SER A 308 17.37 19.57 -12.48
C SER A 308 18.28 20.67 -11.92
N GLY A 309 18.81 21.51 -12.79
CA GLY A 309 19.68 22.62 -12.40
C GLY A 309 20.21 23.42 -13.58
N MET A 310 21.26 24.22 -13.36
CA MET A 310 21.99 24.87 -14.44
C MET A 310 23.21 23.99 -14.80
N PRO A 311 23.27 23.39 -16.01
CA PRO A 311 24.40 22.57 -16.40
C PRO A 311 25.61 23.44 -16.80
N ASP A 312 26.80 22.84 -16.73
CA ASP A 312 28.06 23.39 -17.21
C ASP A 312 28.59 22.48 -18.35
N PRO A 313 28.75 22.96 -19.60
CA PRO A 313 28.55 24.35 -20.04
C PRO A 313 27.07 24.76 -20.09
N GLU A 314 26.83 26.06 -19.92
CA GLU A 314 25.49 26.64 -20.01
C GLU A 314 24.88 26.43 -21.41
N PRO A 315 23.60 26.00 -21.51
CA PRO A 315 22.95 25.81 -22.80
C PRO A 315 22.82 27.13 -23.55
N VAL A 316 23.06 27.09 -24.87
CA VAL A 316 23.06 28.29 -25.74
C VAL A 316 21.68 28.98 -25.79
N THR A 317 20.61 28.24 -25.53
CA THR A 317 19.23 28.72 -25.61
C THR A 317 18.36 28.16 -24.50
N GLY A 318 17.50 29.02 -23.95
CA GLY A 318 16.53 28.69 -22.89
C GLY A 318 16.92 29.29 -21.54
N GLU A 319 16.04 29.17 -20.56
CA GLU A 319 16.29 29.58 -19.18
C GLU A 319 16.28 28.33 -18.29
N ALA A 320 17.11 28.36 -17.25
CA ALA A 320 17.17 27.31 -16.24
C ALA A 320 15.81 27.11 -15.53
N PRO A 321 15.56 25.91 -14.97
CA PRO A 321 16.48 24.78 -14.87
C PRO A 321 16.34 23.75 -16.00
N TYR A 322 17.36 22.91 -16.16
CA TYR A 322 17.47 21.83 -17.13
C TYR A 322 17.76 20.52 -16.43
N TRP A 323 17.18 19.43 -16.94
CA TRP A 323 17.60 18.08 -16.64
C TRP A 323 18.87 17.73 -17.41
N ALA A 324 19.93 17.43 -16.67
CA ALA A 324 21.25 17.11 -17.20
C ALA A 324 21.99 16.10 -16.30
N PRO A 325 23.05 15.44 -16.81
CA PRO A 325 23.89 14.58 -15.99
C PRO A 325 24.58 15.34 -14.86
N THR A 326 24.78 14.69 -13.72
CA THR A 326 25.52 15.22 -12.57
C THR A 326 26.95 14.70 -12.56
N ILE A 327 27.78 15.23 -11.66
CA ILE A 327 29.12 14.71 -11.34
C ILE A 327 29.13 13.22 -10.90
N ALA A 328 27.99 12.67 -10.49
CA ALA A 328 27.89 11.25 -10.17
C ALA A 328 28.05 10.36 -11.42
N THR A 329 27.73 10.89 -12.61
CA THR A 329 27.88 10.20 -13.89
C THR A 329 29.33 9.82 -14.20
N ASP A 330 30.29 10.66 -13.82
CA ASP A 330 31.72 10.35 -14.00
C ASP A 330 32.13 9.12 -13.18
N ARG A 331 31.67 9.06 -11.93
CA ARG A 331 31.91 7.92 -11.03
C ARG A 331 31.22 6.67 -11.55
N TYR A 332 29.96 6.78 -11.96
CA TYR A 332 29.20 5.69 -12.57
C TYR A 332 29.92 5.12 -13.80
N THR A 333 30.45 5.98 -14.67
CA THR A 333 31.17 5.56 -15.88
C THR A 333 32.49 4.83 -15.54
N ALA A 334 33.10 5.11 -14.39
CA ALA A 334 34.30 4.41 -13.93
C ALA A 334 34.02 3.07 -13.20
N MET A 335 32.77 2.81 -12.80
CA MET A 335 32.37 1.59 -12.10
C MET A 335 32.42 0.35 -12.99
N SER A 336 32.63 -0.82 -12.37
CA SER A 336 32.43 -2.11 -13.02
C SER A 336 30.95 -2.34 -13.37
N VAL A 337 30.70 -3.28 -14.29
CA VAL A 337 29.33 -3.66 -14.70
C VAL A 337 28.47 -4.07 -13.49
N ALA A 338 29.04 -4.82 -12.55
CA ALA A 338 28.33 -5.29 -11.36
C ALA A 338 27.94 -4.13 -10.43
N GLU A 339 28.84 -3.17 -10.21
CA GLU A 339 28.57 -1.99 -9.37
C GLU A 339 27.54 -1.06 -10.01
N ARG A 340 27.61 -0.85 -11.33
CA ARG A 340 26.60 -0.07 -12.07
C ARG A 340 25.22 -0.72 -11.97
N TRP A 341 25.15 -2.04 -12.16
CA TRP A 341 23.91 -2.79 -12.02
C TRP A 341 23.34 -2.67 -10.60
N GLN A 342 24.17 -2.90 -9.58
CA GLN A 342 23.75 -2.79 -8.18
C GLN A 342 23.17 -1.40 -7.88
N LEU A 343 23.84 -0.32 -8.32
CA LEU A 343 23.34 1.05 -8.14
C LEU A 343 21.95 1.22 -8.74
N LEU A 344 21.76 0.87 -10.01
CA LEU A 344 20.47 1.04 -10.70
C LEU A 344 19.38 0.15 -10.11
N ALA A 345 19.71 -1.10 -9.76
CA ALA A 345 18.77 -2.04 -9.17
C ALA A 345 18.28 -1.57 -7.79
N SER A 346 19.19 -1.12 -6.92
CA SER A 346 18.83 -0.56 -5.61
C SER A 346 18.02 0.73 -5.75
N SER A 347 18.43 1.64 -6.65
CA SER A 347 17.66 2.87 -6.92
C SER A 347 16.26 2.60 -7.49
N TRP A 348 16.09 1.53 -8.26
CA TRP A 348 14.78 1.10 -8.74
C TRP A 348 13.93 0.47 -7.63
N LEU A 349 14.52 -0.39 -6.80
CA LEU A 349 13.82 -1.03 -5.67
C LEU A 349 13.32 0.01 -4.66
N ASP A 350 14.11 1.04 -4.39
CA ASP A 350 13.78 2.10 -3.43
C ASP A 350 13.13 3.33 -4.11
N LEU A 351 12.70 3.21 -5.37
CA LEU A 351 12.24 4.34 -6.17
C LEU A 351 10.97 4.95 -5.55
N PRO A 352 11.00 6.22 -5.09
CA PRO A 352 9.85 6.84 -4.43
C PRO A 352 8.87 7.44 -5.45
N GLY A 353 8.59 6.72 -6.54
CA GLY A 353 7.79 7.20 -7.66
C GLY A 353 7.13 6.06 -8.42
N ARG A 354 6.14 6.41 -9.25
CA ARG A 354 5.31 5.45 -10.01
C ARG A 354 5.48 5.60 -11.53
N PRO A 355 6.64 5.24 -12.12
CA PRO A 355 6.90 5.41 -13.55
C PRO A 355 5.85 4.79 -14.47
N ALA A 356 5.16 3.73 -14.02
CA ALA A 356 4.07 3.08 -14.75
C ALA A 356 2.91 4.05 -15.11
N LEU A 357 2.73 5.14 -14.34
CA LEU A 357 1.69 6.14 -14.58
C LEU A 357 2.06 7.18 -15.64
N ILE A 358 3.33 7.26 -16.08
CA ILE A 358 3.76 8.22 -17.11
C ILE A 358 2.85 8.09 -18.35
N GLY A 359 2.31 9.23 -18.81
CA GLY A 359 1.40 9.28 -19.96
C GLY A 359 -0.06 8.96 -19.65
N SER A 360 -0.37 8.33 -18.51
CA SER A 360 -1.75 8.19 -18.00
C SER A 360 -2.27 9.51 -17.42
N ARG A 361 -3.58 9.63 -17.21
CA ARG A 361 -4.22 10.85 -16.68
C ARG A 361 -4.50 10.72 -15.19
N GLY A 362 -4.13 11.75 -14.43
CA GLY A 362 -4.48 11.87 -13.02
C GLY A 362 -5.91 12.36 -12.77
N PRO A 363 -6.32 12.50 -11.49
CA PRO A 363 -7.67 12.92 -11.10
C PRO A 363 -8.10 14.31 -11.62
N ASP A 364 -7.13 15.19 -11.88
CA ASP A 364 -7.34 16.52 -12.48
C ASP A 364 -7.40 16.47 -14.02
N ALA A 365 -7.46 15.27 -14.59
CA ALA A 365 -7.43 14.95 -16.02
C ALA A 365 -6.15 15.38 -16.76
N LYS A 366 -5.08 15.77 -16.04
CA LYS A 366 -3.78 16.07 -16.64
C LYS A 366 -2.93 14.81 -16.76
N PRO A 367 -2.09 14.68 -17.80
CA PRO A 367 -1.19 13.55 -17.93
C PRO A 367 -0.06 13.63 -16.90
N TYR A 368 0.35 12.48 -16.35
CA TYR A 368 1.59 12.38 -15.59
C TYR A 368 2.79 12.50 -16.53
N GLY A 369 3.71 13.42 -16.24
CA GLY A 369 4.98 13.56 -16.95
C GLY A 369 6.11 12.85 -16.21
N ALA A 370 7.15 12.44 -16.93
CA ALA A 370 8.38 11.94 -16.32
C ALA A 370 9.06 13.03 -15.47
N LEU A 371 9.64 12.63 -14.35
CA LEU A 371 10.33 13.45 -13.35
C LEU A 371 9.44 14.51 -12.68
N THR A 372 8.12 14.28 -12.66
CA THR A 372 7.16 15.20 -12.03
C THR A 372 6.80 14.75 -10.61
N ASP A 373 6.56 15.70 -9.71
CA ASP A 373 6.10 15.42 -8.34
C ASP A 373 4.79 14.61 -8.28
N GLY A 374 3.97 14.66 -9.34
CA GLY A 374 2.74 13.87 -9.43
C GLY A 374 2.98 12.35 -9.44
N LEU A 375 4.19 11.91 -9.79
CA LEU A 375 4.57 10.49 -9.75
C LEU A 375 5.02 10.05 -8.37
N TYR A 376 5.48 10.98 -7.51
CA TYR A 376 5.94 10.68 -6.17
C TYR A 376 4.83 10.04 -5.35
N SER A 377 5.18 9.02 -4.58
CA SER A 377 4.30 8.48 -3.55
C SER A 377 5.10 8.10 -2.32
N THR A 378 4.56 8.44 -1.15
CA THR A 378 5.11 8.01 0.14
C THR A 378 4.92 6.52 0.39
N ALA A 379 4.08 5.85 -0.40
CA ALA A 379 3.83 4.40 -0.31
C ALA A 379 4.48 3.62 -1.47
N ALA A 380 5.12 4.29 -2.44
CA ALA A 380 6.02 3.61 -3.37
C ALA A 380 7.20 2.98 -2.60
N PRO A 381 7.69 1.80 -3.03
CA PRO A 381 7.36 1.06 -4.25
C PRO A 381 6.17 0.08 -4.11
N LEU A 382 5.41 0.13 -3.00
CA LEU A 382 4.33 -0.82 -2.71
C LEU A 382 3.01 -0.51 -3.46
N ASP A 383 2.94 0.67 -4.09
CA ASP A 383 1.77 1.19 -4.82
C ASP A 383 1.60 0.71 -6.27
#